data_AF-A4WL85-F1
#
_entry.id   AF-A4WL85-F1
#
_cell.length_a   1.000
_cell.length_b   1.000
_cell.length_c   1.000
_cell.angle_alpha   90.00
_cell.angle_beta   90.00
_cell.angle_gamma   90.00
#
_symmetry.space_group_name_H-M   'P 1'
#
loop_
_entity.id
_entity.type
_entity.pdbx_description
1 polymer ?
#
loop_
_entity_poly.entity_id
_entity_poly.type
_entity_poly.pdbx_seq_one_letter_code
_entity_poly.pdbx_strand_id
1 'polypeptide(L)' 'MIQVFGLLGLALIIAAWAVNIARNSPPPPLDLTLLYFIGSVFLTLYAVLLGDVVFTVLNALSGILSFINLVRALRIKT' A
#
# COMPACT_ATOMS: atom_id res chain seq x y z
N MET A 1 14.25 -19.59 2.18
CA MET A 1 14.58 -18.77 3.37
C MET A 1 14.32 -17.28 3.13
N ILE A 2 14.81 -16.69 2.03
CA ILE A 2 14.54 -15.28 1.67
C ILE A 2 13.03 -14.99 1.50
N GLN A 3 12.23 -15.93 0.99
CA GLN A 3 10.79 -15.71 0.82
C GLN A 3 10.04 -15.50 2.15
N VAL A 4 10.50 -16.10 3.25
CA VAL A 4 9.85 -15.95 4.56
C VAL A 4 9.95 -14.50 5.04
N PHE A 5 11.12 -13.89 4.91
CA PHE A 5 11.31 -12.47 5.24
C PHE A 5 10.46 -11.57 4.35
N GLY A 6 10.35 -11.89 3.05
CA GLY A 6 9.47 -11.17 2.14
C GLY A 6 7.99 -11.25 2.53
N LEU A 7 7.52 -12.44 2.90
CA LEU A 7 6.12 -12.65 3.35
C LEU A 7 5.84 -11.97 4.69
N LEU A 8 6.78 -12.01 5.63
CA LEU A 8 6.65 -11.30 6.91
C LEU A 8 6.63 -9.78 6.71
N GLY A 9 7.54 -9.26 5.89
CA GLY A 9 7.55 -7.84 5.52
C GLY A 9 6.23 -7.42 4.87
N LEU A 10 5.73 -8.23 3.95
CA LEU A 10 4.43 -8.01 3.31
C LEU A 10 3.31 -7.97 4.36
N ALA A 11 3.21 -8.97 5.23
CA ALA A 11 2.18 -9.02 6.26
C ALA A 11 2.19 -7.79 7.17
N LEU A 12 3.38 -7.34 7.59
CA LEU A 12 3.53 -6.17 8.46
C LEU A 12 3.13 -4.86 7.76
N ILE A 13 3.53 -4.66 6.50
CA ILE A 13 3.19 -3.43 5.74
C ILE A 13 1.68 -3.37 5.49
N ILE A 14 1.08 -4.49 5.06
CA ILE A 14 -0.36 -4.57 4.83
C ILE A 14 -1.14 -4.36 6.13
N ALA A 15 -0.68 -4.96 7.23
CA ALA A 15 -1.28 -4.75 8.54
C ALA A 15 -1.20 -3.28 8.99
N ALA A 16 -0.09 -2.57 8.76
CA ALA A 16 0.03 -1.16 9.13
C ALA A 16 -1.05 -0.28 8.47
N TRP A 17 -1.25 -0.47 7.16
CA TRP A 17 -2.30 0.21 6.41
C TRP A 17 -3.71 -0.18 6.87
N ALA A 18 -3.95 -1.49 7.03
CA ALA A 18 -5.25 -2.01 7.46
C ALA A 18 -5.61 -1.52 8.88
N VAL A 19 -4.64 -1.47 9.80
CA VAL A 19 -4.84 -0.98 11.17
C VAL A 19 -5.19 0.51 11.18
N ASN A 20 -4.55 1.34 10.34
CA ASN A 20 -4.92 2.75 10.22
C ASN A 20 -6.40 2.92 9.81
N ILE A 21 -6.86 2.12 8.84
CA ILE A 21 -8.24 2.12 8.36
C ILE A 21 -9.19 1.59 9.44
N ALA A 22 -8.88 0.43 10.02
CA ALA A 22 -9.72 -0.23 11.02
C ALA A 22 -9.92 0.62 12.30
N ARG A 23 -8.88 1.36 12.70
CA ARG A 23 -8.94 2.27 13.86
C ARG A 23 -9.59 3.63 13.53
N ASN A 24 -10.06 3.84 12.30
CA ASN A 24 -10.50 5.15 11.81
C ASN A 24 -9.49 6.27 12.12
N SER A 25 -8.19 5.94 12.15
CA SER A 25 -7.14 6.93 12.42
C SER A 25 -7.08 7.93 11.25
N PRO A 26 -6.69 9.19 11.49
CA PRO A 26 -6.54 10.15 10.41
C PRO A 26 -5.70 9.56 9.27
N PRO A 27 -6.15 9.68 8.00
CA PRO A 27 -5.35 9.22 6.88
C PRO A 27 -4.07 10.07 6.79
N PRO A 28 -2.97 9.53 6.23
CA PRO A 28 -1.77 10.32 5.99
C PRO A 28 -2.07 11.55 5.09
N PRO A 29 -1.18 12.56 5.05
CA PRO A 29 -1.32 13.71 4.16
C PRO A 29 -1.65 13.32 2.72
N LEU A 30 -2.54 14.09 2.08
CA LEU A 30 -3.11 13.75 0.76
C LEU A 30 -2.03 13.62 -0.32
N ASP A 31 -1.09 14.57 -0.34
CA ASP A 31 0.05 14.61 -1.25
C ASP A 31 0.95 13.37 -1.10
N LEU A 32 1.28 13.00 0.14
CA LEU A 32 2.06 11.79 0.41
C LEU A 32 1.30 10.53 0.00
N THR A 33 0.01 10.46 0.30
CA THR A 33 -0.83 9.30 -0.04
C THR A 33 -0.97 9.14 -1.57
N LEU A 34 -1.08 10.25 -2.30
CA LEU A 34 -1.14 10.24 -3.76
C LEU A 34 0.17 9.75 -4.38
N LEU A 35 1.31 10.26 -3.92
CA LEU A 35 2.63 9.82 -4.39
C LEU A 35 2.84 8.33 -4.10
N TYR A 36 2.45 7.88 -2.90
CA TYR A 36 2.56 6.48 -2.50
C TYR A 36 1.67 5.57 -3.37
N PHE A 37 0.45 5.98 -3.68
CA PHE A 37 -0.46 5.24 -4.56
C PHE A 37 0.13 5.08 -5.96
N ILE A 38 0.56 6.19 -6.57
CA ILE A 38 1.16 6.18 -7.93
C ILE A 38 2.43 5.32 -7.94
N GLY A 39 3.29 5.48 -6.95
CA GLY A 39 4.50 4.67 -6.80
C GLY A 39 4.18 3.17 -6.67
N SER A 40 3.18 2.81 -5.86
CA SER A 40 2.74 1.43 -5.71
C SER A 40 2.25 0.83 -7.03
N VAL A 41 1.47 1.58 -7.83
CA VAL A 41 1.01 1.11 -9.15
C VAL A 41 2.19 0.82 -10.09
N PHE A 42 3.14 1.75 -10.20
CA PHE A 42 4.32 1.54 -11.06
C PHE A 42 5.19 0.38 -10.58
N LEU A 43 5.38 0.24 -9.26
CA LEU A 43 6.14 -0.88 -8.69
C LEU A 43 5.42 -2.21 -8.87
N THR A 44 4.08 -2.27 -8.83
CA THR A 44 3.32 -3.47 -9.18
C THR A 44 3.58 -3.87 -10.63
N LEU A 45 3.48 -2.94 -11.57
CA LEU A 45 3.74 -3.22 -12.99
C LEU A 45 5.18 -3.72 -13.19
N TYR A 46 6.15 -3.06 -12.57
CA TYR A 46 7.55 -3.47 -12.60
C TYR A 46 7.76 -4.88 -12.02
N ALA A 47 7.16 -5.19 -10.87
CA ALA A 47 7.28 -6.50 -10.22
C ALA A 47 6.66 -7.63 -11.06
N VAL A 48 5.54 -7.36 -11.74
CA VAL A 48 4.92 -8.29 -12.69
C VAL A 48 5.88 -8.61 -13.84
N LEU A 49 6.56 -7.59 -14.39
CA LEU A 49 7.55 -7.77 -15.45
C LEU A 49 8.77 -8.60 -14.98
N LEU A 50 9.14 -8.50 -13.70
CA LEU A 50 10.20 -9.31 -13.09
C LEU A 50 9.77 -10.73 -12.73
N GLY A 51 8.47 -11.04 -12.71
CA GLY A 51 7.94 -12.30 -12.17
C GLY A 51 8.08 -12.42 -10.65
N ASP A 52 8.29 -11.32 -9.92
CA ASP A 52 8.40 -11.34 -8.46
C ASP A 52 7.02 -11.29 -7.81
N VAL A 53 6.53 -12.46 -7.38
CA VAL A 53 5.20 -12.59 -6.77
C VAL A 53 5.08 -11.84 -5.45
N VAL A 54 6.11 -11.88 -4.58
CA VAL A 54 6.02 -11.24 -3.26
C VAL A 54 5.96 -9.73 -3.42
N PHE A 55 6.83 -9.17 -4.27
CA PHE A 55 6.85 -7.73 -4.53
C PHE A 55 5.60 -7.26 -5.29
N THR A 56 5.09 -8.09 -6.20
CA THR A 56 3.82 -7.82 -6.91
C THR A 56 2.66 -7.70 -5.94
N VAL A 57 2.46 -8.71 -5.08
CA VAL A 57 1.34 -8.73 -4.13
C VAL A 57 1.47 -7.60 -3.11
N LEU A 58 2.69 -7.35 -2.60
CA LEU A 58 2.95 -6.26 -1.67
C LEU A 58 2.52 -4.90 -2.25
N ASN A 59 3.00 -4.56 -3.45
CA ASN A 59 2.69 -3.27 -4.06
C ASN A 59 1.23 -3.18 -4.49
N ALA A 60 0.62 -4.27 -4.98
CA ALA A 60 -0.78 -4.26 -5.37
C ALA A 60 -1.70 -3.97 -4.18
N LEU A 61 -1.50 -4.68 -3.06
CA LEU A 61 -2.27 -4.46 -1.84
C LEU A 61 -1.98 -3.09 -1.22
N SER A 62 -0.72 -2.64 -1.23
CA SER A 62 -0.33 -1.29 -0.79
C SER A 62 -1.00 -0.21 -1.64
N GLY A 63 -1.12 -0.41 -2.96
CA GLY A 63 -1.86 0.45 -3.87
C GLY A 63 -3.35 0.52 -3.54
N ILE A 64 -4.00 -0.63 -3.31
CA ILE A 64 -5.42 -0.69 -2.93
C ILE A 64 -5.67 0.05 -1.59
N LEU A 65 -4.86 -0.23 -0.57
CA LEU A 65 -5.05 0.36 0.76
C LEU A 65 -4.70 1.85 0.79
N SER A 66 -3.67 2.28 0.07
CA SER A 66 -3.36 3.71 -0.09
C SER A 66 -4.44 4.45 -0.88
N PHE A 67 -5.06 3.82 -1.89
CA PHE A 67 -6.22 4.39 -2.58
C PHE A 67 -7.42 4.59 -1.64
N ILE A 68 -7.71 3.62 -0.77
CA ILE A 68 -8.75 3.77 0.26
C ILE A 68 -8.44 4.98 1.16
N ASN A 69 -7.18 5.13 1.59
CA ASN A 69 -6.77 6.29 2.39
C ASN A 69 -6.80 7.60 1.62
N LEU A 70 -6.53 7.59 0.32
CA LEU A 70 -6.66 8.75 -0.54
C LEU A 70 -8.11 9.25 -0.57
N VAL A 71 -9.07 8.33 -0.76
CA VAL A 71 -10.51 8.65 -0.71
C VAL A 71 -10.90 9.18 0.67
N ARG A 72 -10.39 8.58 1.75
CA ARG A 72 -10.64 9.08 3.12
C ARG A 72 -10.07 10.49 3.33
N ALA A 73 -8.87 10.77 2.84
CA ALA A 73 -8.22 12.07 2.98
C ALA A 73 -8.96 13.16 2.18
N LEU A 74 -9.44 12.84 0.98
CA LEU A 74 -10.25 13.76 0.17
C LEU A 74 -11.54 14.18 0.89
N ARG A 75 -12.24 13.22 1.53
CA ARG A 75 -13.48 13.49 2.29
C ARG A 75 -13.31 14.39 3.51
N ILE A 76 -12.09 14.51 4.06
CA ILE A 76 -11.82 15.39 5.21
C ILE A 76 -11.51 16.81 4.74
N LYS A 77 -11.00 16.98 3.53
CA LYS A 77 -10.63 18.29 2.97
C LYS A 77 -11.81 19.05 2.35
N THR A 78 -12.82 18.35 1.83
CA THR A 78 -14.12 18.89 1.41
C THR A 78 -15.05 19.04 2.59
#